data_AF-A0A936PT56-F1
#
_entry.id   AF-A0A936PT56-F1
#
_cell.length_a   1.000
_cell.length_b   1.000
_cell.length_c   1.000
_cell.angle_alpha   90.00
_cell.angle_beta   90.00
_cell.angle_gamma   90.00
#
_symmetry.space_group_name_H-M   'P 1'
#
loop_
_entity.id
_entity.type
_entity.pdbx_description
1 polymer ?
#
loop_
_entity_poly.entity_id
_entity_poly.type
_entity_poly.pdbx_seq_one_letter_code
_entity_poly.pdbx_strand_id
1 'polypeptide(L)'
;MDPVRLDVGDRVIVVERGVNLRAALLHAGCCPHNDGASVVNCRGLGTCGTCAVEIVGAVSPPTRLEEARLRFPPHEGGPGRLRLACQVTALGDLQITKRAGFWGQGHERCWGVDPQDRRGS
;
A
#
# COMPACT_ATOMS: atom_id res chain seq x y z
N MET A 1 -0.70 -23.84 1.25
CA MET A 1 -0.94 -22.91 0.12
C MET A 1 0.41 -22.36 -0.30
N ASP A 2 0.66 -22.25 -1.60
CA ASP A 2 1.95 -21.77 -2.08
C ASP A 2 2.17 -20.31 -1.70
N PRO A 3 3.37 -19.93 -1.26
CA PRO A 3 3.70 -18.55 -0.94
C PRO A 3 3.57 -17.66 -2.18
N VAL A 4 3.43 -16.36 -1.94
CA VAL A 4 3.32 -15.34 -2.99
C VAL A 4 4.47 -14.34 -2.87
N ARG A 5 4.92 -13.85 -4.02
CA ARG A 5 6.00 -12.87 -4.16
C ARG A 5 5.43 -11.45 -4.25
N LEU A 6 5.97 -10.54 -3.45
CA LEU A 6 5.66 -9.11 -3.50
C LEU A 6 6.89 -8.35 -4.01
N ASP A 7 6.82 -7.81 -5.21
CA ASP A 7 7.82 -6.91 -5.78
C ASP A 7 7.51 -5.47 -5.32
N VAL A 8 8.36 -4.92 -4.45
CA VAL A 8 8.20 -3.62 -3.79
C VAL A 8 9.42 -2.76 -4.05
N GLY A 9 9.37 -1.96 -5.12
CA GLY A 9 10.54 -1.21 -5.59
C GLY A 9 11.64 -2.16 -6.08
N ASP A 10 12.81 -2.07 -5.47
CA ASP A 10 13.98 -2.93 -5.68
C ASP A 10 13.99 -4.18 -4.79
N ARG A 11 13.00 -4.32 -3.89
CA ARG A 11 12.92 -5.42 -2.92
C ARG A 11 11.90 -6.46 -3.35
N VAL A 12 12.16 -7.70 -2.94
CA VAL A 12 11.26 -8.83 -3.08
C VAL A 12 10.95 -9.40 -1.71
N ILE A 13 9.66 -9.55 -1.39
CA ILE A 13 9.20 -10.13 -0.12
C ILE A 13 8.41 -11.39 -0.45
N VAL A 14 8.71 -12.49 0.23
CA VAL A 14 7.94 -13.74 0.11
C VAL A 14 7.05 -13.85 1.33
N VAL A 15 5.75 -14.03 1.10
CA VAL A 15 4.74 -14.12 2.16
C VAL A 15 3.79 -15.28 1.92
N GLU A 16 3.08 -15.70 2.96
CA GLU A 16 2.00 -16.67 2.79
C GLU A 16 0.88 -16.10 1.91
N ARG A 17 0.29 -16.94 1.06
CA ARG A 17 -0.94 -16.57 0.35
C ARG A 17 -2.06 -16.31 1.35
N GLY A 18 -2.83 -15.26 1.12
CA GLY A 18 -3.95 -14.88 1.98
C GLY A 18 -3.58 -13.85 3.06
N VAL A 19 -2.34 -13.38 3.12
CA VAL A 19 -1.94 -12.35 4.09
C VAL A 19 -2.53 -10.98 3.75
N ASN A 20 -2.75 -10.18 4.80
CA ASN A 20 -3.08 -8.77 4.67
C ASN A 20 -1.87 -7.98 4.18
N LEU A 21 -2.05 -7.21 3.11
CA LEU A 21 -0.93 -6.55 2.45
C LEU A 21 -0.26 -5.47 3.32
N ARG A 22 -1.03 -4.67 4.08
CA ARG A 22 -0.45 -3.68 5.01
C ARG A 22 0.42 -4.35 6.06
N ALA A 23 -0.03 -5.46 6.62
CA ALA A 23 0.73 -6.19 7.65
C ALA A 23 2.04 -6.74 7.08
N ALA A 24 1.98 -7.39 5.92
CA ALA A 24 3.15 -7.90 5.21
C ALA A 24 4.19 -6.81 4.90
N LEU A 25 3.73 -5.69 4.35
CA LEU A 25 4.58 -4.55 4.02
C LEU A 25 5.25 -3.94 5.25
N LEU A 26 4.51 -3.74 6.34
CA LEU A 26 5.05 -3.22 7.59
C LEU A 26 6.07 -4.18 8.22
N HIS A 27 5.80 -5.49 8.21
CA HIS A 27 6.71 -6.50 8.74
C HIS A 27 8.05 -6.51 7.98
N ALA A 28 8.01 -6.27 6.67
CA ALA A 28 9.20 -6.16 5.83
C ALA A 28 9.90 -4.79 5.87
N GLY A 29 9.41 -3.83 6.66
CA GLY A 29 9.95 -2.47 6.72
C GLY A 29 9.58 -1.57 5.54
N CYS A 30 8.65 -1.99 4.67
CA CYS A 30 8.15 -1.23 3.53
C CYS A 30 6.88 -0.46 3.92
N CYS A 31 6.99 0.60 4.73
CA CYS A 31 5.81 1.32 5.21
C CYS A 31 4.94 1.84 4.03
N PRO A 32 3.62 1.53 3.99
CA PRO A 32 2.72 2.04 2.96
C PRO A 32 2.16 3.44 3.27
N HIS A 33 2.57 4.04 4.40
CA HIS A 33 2.17 5.39 4.80
C HIS A 33 3.35 6.34 4.63
N ASN A 34 3.10 7.48 4.00
CA ASN A 34 4.13 8.47 3.76
C ASN A 34 4.27 9.42 4.96
N ASP A 35 5.49 9.80 5.29
CA ASP A 35 5.82 10.86 6.25
C ASP A 35 5.03 10.72 7.57
N GLY A 36 4.36 11.79 8.01
CA GLY A 36 3.55 11.81 9.23
C GLY A 36 2.36 10.84 9.24
N ALA A 37 1.91 10.32 8.09
CA ALA A 37 0.82 9.34 8.03
C ALA A 37 1.22 7.98 8.64
N SER A 38 2.53 7.71 8.75
CA SER A 38 3.03 6.53 9.49
C SER A 38 2.59 6.52 10.96
N VAL A 39 2.43 7.71 11.55
CA VAL A 39 1.92 7.91 12.91
C VAL A 39 0.40 8.14 12.89
N VAL A 40 -0.08 8.99 11.99
CA VAL A 40 -1.49 9.38 11.89
C VAL A 40 -2.21 8.54 10.82
N ASN A 41 -2.54 7.30 11.16
CA ASN A 41 -3.35 6.42 10.31
C ASN A 41 -4.46 5.69 11.06
N CYS A 42 -5.46 5.22 10.32
CA CYS A 42 -6.62 4.51 10.86
C CYS A 42 -6.34 3.06 11.31
N ARG A 43 -5.07 2.61 11.32
CA ARG A 43 -4.65 1.25 11.73
C ARG A 43 -5.33 0.09 11.02
N GLY A 44 -5.97 0.33 9.88
CA GLY A 44 -6.58 -0.70 9.04
C GLY A 44 -8.09 -0.65 8.93
N LEU A 45 -8.73 0.37 9.49
CA LEU A 45 -10.19 0.58 9.38
C LEU A 45 -10.67 0.96 7.97
N GLY A 46 -9.77 1.21 7.01
CA GLY A 46 -10.15 1.58 5.64
C GLY A 46 -10.62 3.03 5.47
N THR A 47 -10.49 3.90 6.48
CA THR A 47 -11.11 5.23 6.48
C THR A 47 -10.15 6.40 6.19
N CYS A 48 -8.84 6.25 6.38
CA CYS A 48 -7.90 7.37 6.22
C CYS A 48 -7.35 7.54 4.79
N GLY A 49 -7.33 6.47 3.98
CA GLY A 49 -6.73 6.48 2.64
C GLY A 49 -5.20 6.46 2.57
N THR A 50 -4.48 6.70 3.67
CA THR A 50 -3.02 6.95 3.64
C THR A 50 -2.15 5.74 3.26
N CYS A 51 -2.72 4.53 3.32
CA CYS A 51 -2.07 3.30 2.84
C CYS A 51 -2.38 2.96 1.38
N ALA A 52 -2.78 3.94 0.56
CA ALA A 52 -3.03 3.70 -0.85
C ALA A 52 -1.74 3.30 -1.58
N VAL A 53 -1.84 2.24 -2.38
CA VAL A 53 -0.78 1.65 -3.20
C VAL A 53 -1.37 1.22 -4.54
N GLU A 54 -0.58 1.32 -5.60
CA GLU A 54 -0.92 0.73 -6.90
C GLU A 54 -0.48 -0.74 -6.91
N ILE A 55 -1.36 -1.62 -7.39
CA ILE A 55 -1.14 -3.08 -7.43
C ILE A 55 -1.38 -3.60 -8.85
N VAL A 56 -0.48 -4.46 -9.30
CA VAL A 56 -0.68 -5.38 -10.43
C VAL A 56 -0.51 -6.79 -9.91
N GLY A 57 -1.51 -7.65 -10.13
CA GLY A 57 -1.53 -9.03 -9.64
C GLY A 57 -2.88 -9.43 -9.03
N ALA A 58 -2.95 -10.67 -8.54
CA ALA A 58 -4.19 -11.23 -8.00
C ALA A 58 -4.40 -10.86 -6.52
N VAL A 59 -5.48 -10.13 -6.23
CA VAL A 59 -5.86 -9.69 -4.89
C VAL A 59 -7.35 -9.91 -4.62
N SER A 60 -7.76 -9.83 -3.36
CA SER A 60 -9.18 -9.79 -3.01
C SER A 60 -9.93 -8.62 -3.69
N PRO A 61 -11.24 -8.79 -3.95
CA PRO A 61 -12.09 -7.66 -4.37
C PRO A 61 -12.05 -6.50 -3.37
N PRO A 62 -12.31 -5.26 -3.81
CA PRO A 62 -12.39 -4.13 -2.90
C PRO A 62 -13.59 -4.24 -1.97
N THR A 63 -13.45 -3.69 -0.77
CA THR A 63 -14.58 -3.53 0.16
C THR A 63 -15.39 -2.29 -0.20
N ARG A 64 -16.67 -2.23 0.20
CA ARG A 64 -17.50 -1.03 -0.02
C ARG A 64 -16.91 0.24 0.63
N LEU A 65 -16.25 0.07 1.77
CA LEU A 65 -15.61 1.19 2.47
C LEU A 65 -14.36 1.67 1.74
N GLU A 66 -13.54 0.74 1.23
CA GLU A 66 -12.42 1.05 0.35
C GLU A 66 -12.90 1.78 -0.92
N GLU A 67 -13.97 1.29 -1.55
CA GLU A 67 -14.56 1.91 -2.73
C GLU A 67 -14.96 3.36 -2.47
N ALA A 68 -15.71 3.61 -1.40
CA ALA A 68 -16.13 4.96 -1.03
C ALA A 68 -14.93 5.86 -0.71
N ARG A 69 -13.95 5.34 0.03
CA ARG A 69 -12.75 6.10 0.43
C ARG A 69 -11.88 6.50 -0.76
N LEU A 70 -11.73 5.64 -1.76
CA LEU A 70 -10.91 5.92 -2.95
C LEU A 70 -11.62 6.81 -3.99
N ARG A 71 -12.92 7.09 -3.80
CA ARG A 71 -13.67 8.09 -4.58
C ARG A 71 -13.67 9.48 -3.93
N PHE A 72 -13.14 9.61 -2.72
CA PHE A 72 -13.12 10.87 -1.98
C PHE A 72 -11.71 11.50 -1.97
N PRO A 73 -11.60 12.84 -2.11
CA PRO A 73 -10.34 13.56 -2.15
C PRO A 73 -9.32 13.14 -1.07
N PRO A 74 -8.03 13.03 -1.42
CA PRO A 74 -7.41 13.46 -2.68
C PRO A 74 -7.47 12.40 -3.81
N HIS A 75 -8.24 11.32 -3.64
CA HIS A 75 -8.45 10.33 -4.69
C HIS A 75 -9.82 10.52 -5.34
N GLU A 76 -9.92 10.33 -6.65
CA GLU A 76 -11.15 10.64 -7.39
C GLU A 76 -11.59 9.50 -8.33
N GLY A 77 -10.76 8.47 -8.51
CA GLY A 77 -11.00 7.38 -9.47
C GLY A 77 -11.72 6.15 -8.93
N GLY A 78 -11.89 6.04 -7.61
CA GLY A 78 -12.31 4.77 -6.99
C GLY A 78 -11.24 3.67 -7.12
N PRO A 79 -11.57 2.42 -6.71
CA PRO A 79 -10.63 1.33 -6.78
C PRO A 79 -10.46 0.82 -8.20
N GLY A 80 -9.21 0.60 -8.57
CA GLY A 80 -8.78 -0.04 -9.80
C GLY A 80 -7.46 -0.73 -9.51
N ARG A 81 -6.37 -0.26 -10.13
CA ARG A 81 -5.01 -0.60 -9.66
C ARG A 81 -4.70 0.02 -8.31
N LEU A 82 -5.28 1.19 -8.01
CA LEU A 82 -5.13 1.83 -6.70
C LEU A 82 -6.01 1.11 -5.67
N ARG A 83 -5.39 0.66 -4.59
CA ARG A 83 -6.01 -0.09 -3.50
C ARG A 83 -5.51 0.40 -2.15
N LEU A 84 -6.29 0.20 -1.09
CA LEU A 84 -5.83 0.42 0.28
C LEU A 84 -5.16 -0.85 0.79
N ALA A 85 -3.84 -0.80 1.04
CA ALA A 85 -3.09 -1.99 1.45
C ALA A 85 -3.70 -2.69 2.69
N CYS A 86 -4.39 -1.96 3.57
CA CYS A 86 -5.04 -2.55 4.74
C CYS A 86 -6.31 -3.35 4.44
N GLN A 87 -6.92 -3.17 3.26
CA GLN A 87 -8.13 -3.88 2.83
C GLN A 87 -7.81 -4.95 1.78
N VAL A 88 -6.54 -5.11 1.42
CA VAL A 88 -6.08 -6.05 0.40
C VAL A 88 -5.57 -7.34 1.04
N THR A 89 -6.06 -8.45 0.49
CA THR A 89 -5.50 -9.79 0.70
C THR A 89 -4.68 -10.20 -0.52
N ALA A 90 -3.43 -10.62 -0.32
CA ALA A 90 -2.57 -11.09 -1.39
C ALA A 90 -2.94 -12.52 -1.81
N LEU A 91 -3.41 -12.70 -3.05
CA LEU A 91 -3.88 -13.99 -3.57
C LEU A 91 -2.97 -14.57 -4.65
N GLY A 92 -1.95 -13.84 -5.07
CA GLY A 92 -0.93 -14.25 -6.03
C GLY A 92 0.24 -13.27 -5.98
N ASP A 93 1.17 -13.42 -6.90
CA ASP A 93 2.33 -12.52 -6.99
C ASP A 93 1.88 -11.10 -7.34
N LEU A 94 2.44 -10.12 -6.64
CA LEU A 94 2.05 -8.72 -6.73
C LEU A 94 3.25 -7.83 -7.07
N GLN A 95 3.06 -6.92 -8.03
CA GLN A 95 3.89 -5.74 -8.17
C GLN A 95 3.20 -4.56 -7.47
N ILE A 96 3.93 -3.90 -6.57
CA ILE A 96 3.35 -2.88 -5.70
C ILE A 96 4.15 -1.59 -5.82
N THR A 97 3.44 -0.50 -6.08
CA THR A 97 4.03 0.84 -6.17
C THR A 97 3.38 1.78 -5.14
N LYS A 98 4.19 2.37 -4.28
CA LYS A 98 3.78 3.50 -3.43
C LYS A 98 4.15 4.81 -4.10
N ARG A 99 3.15 5.68 -4.26
CA ARG A 99 3.31 7.03 -4.77
C ARG A 99 3.56 8.05 -3.67
N ALA A 100 4.17 9.19 -4.02
CA ALA A 100 4.48 10.30 -3.14
C ALA A 100 3.25 11.08 -2.67
N GLY A 101 3.44 12.02 -1.74
CA GLY A 101 2.37 12.80 -1.10
C GLY A 101 1.69 12.06 0.05
N PHE A 102 1.07 12.79 0.97
CA PHE A 102 0.58 12.23 2.24
C PHE A 102 -0.37 11.02 2.10
N TRP A 103 -1.21 10.99 1.05
CA TRP A 103 -2.11 9.89 0.73
C TRP A 103 -1.58 8.96 -0.37
N GLY A 104 -0.42 9.24 -0.96
CA GLY A 104 0.03 8.57 -2.18
C GLY A 104 -0.68 9.07 -3.44
N GLN A 105 -1.03 10.35 -3.48
CA GLN A 105 -1.70 11.01 -4.60
C GLN A 105 -0.74 11.63 -5.63
N GLY A 106 0.56 11.67 -5.34
CA GLY A 106 1.57 12.22 -6.23
C GLY A 106 1.95 11.28 -7.38
N HIS A 107 2.81 11.75 -8.29
CA HIS A 107 3.25 10.97 -9.45
C HIS A 107 4.53 10.18 -9.20
N GLU A 108 5.38 10.64 -8.28
CA GLU A 108 6.67 10.03 -7.97
C GLU A 108 6.54 8.77 -7.12
N ARG A 109 7.51 7.85 -7.18
CA ARG A 109 7.52 6.59 -6.43
C ARG A 109 8.36 6.72 -5.16
N CYS A 110 7.93 6.11 -4.05
CA CYS A 110 8.55 6.31 -2.72
C CYS A 110 9.45 5.19 -2.24
N TRP A 111 9.17 3.94 -2.61
CA TRP A 111 10.02 2.82 -2.20
C TRP A 111 11.22 2.75 -3.13
N GLY A 112 12.41 2.69 -2.52
CA GLY A 112 13.69 2.92 -3.18
C GLY A 112 14.59 3.97 -2.48
N VAL A 113 14.21 4.44 -1.29
CA VAL A 113 15.08 5.23 -0.40
C VAL A 113 14.87 4.80 1.06
N ASP A 114 15.98 4.52 1.74
CA ASP A 114 16.04 4.11 3.14
C ASP A 114 15.34 5.15 4.04
N PRO A 115 14.45 4.76 4.98
CA PRO A 115 13.91 5.66 6.00
C PRO A 115 14.96 6.47 6.77
N GLN A 116 16.21 5.97 6.84
CA GLN A 116 17.35 6.63 7.46
C GLN A 116 17.92 7.80 6.63
N ASP A 117 17.63 7.86 5.33
CA ASP A 117 18.15 8.86 4.39
C ASP A 117 17.32 10.15 4.33
N ARG A 118 16.28 10.25 5.17
CA ARG A 118 15.41 11.44 5.30
C ARG A 118 15.84 12.43 6.37
N ARG A 119 16.98 12.20 7.04
CA ARG A 119 17.58 13.15 7.97
C ARG A 119 18.77 13.83 7.31
N GLY A 120 18.51 14.86 6.51
CA GLY A 120 19.58 15.70 5.97
C GLY A 120 19.17 16.63 4.83
N SER A 121 18.65 17.82 5.19
CA SER A 121 18.93 19.13 4.58
C SER A 121 18.16 20.21 5.34
#